data_AF-A0A482PU87-F1
#
_entry.id   AF-A0A482PU87-F1
#
_cell.length_a   1.000
_cell.length_b   1.000
_cell.length_c   1.000
_cell.angle_alpha   90.00
_cell.angle_beta   90.00
_cell.angle_gamma   90.00
#
_symmetry.space_group_name_H-M   'P 1'
#
loop_
_entity.id
_entity.type
_entity.pdbx_description
1 polymer ?
#
loop_
_entity_poly.entity_id
_entity_poly.type
_entity_poly.pdbx_seq_one_letter_code
_entity_poly.pdbx_strand_id
1 'polypeptide(L)'
;MSQFKVDHGGGVSGHDALMGPQIRNHDMQKAAEQFEAIFLRNMLKEMRKTNEIFDSKDNPFNSDSVRMMQGFYDDQLCNTLAQQHGIGIAAMIVKQLSGHHSKG
;
A
#
# COMPACT_ATOMS: atom_id res chain seq x y z
N MET A 1 14.12 36.84 -56.93
CA MET A 1 12.74 36.88 -56.39
C MET A 1 12.33 35.44 -56.13
N SER A 2 12.35 35.01 -54.85
CA SER A 2 11.15 34.67 -54.05
C SER A 2 10.45 33.38 -54.55
N GLN A 3 10.28 32.28 -53.82
CA GLN A 3 9.94 32.15 -52.40
C GLN A 3 10.47 30.83 -51.78
N PHE A 4 10.79 30.94 -50.49
CA PHE A 4 10.93 29.88 -49.50
C PHE A 4 9.55 29.30 -49.18
N LYS A 5 9.36 27.97 -49.27
CA LYS A 5 8.13 27.31 -48.84
C LYS A 5 8.47 26.44 -47.63
N VAL A 6 7.96 26.86 -46.47
CA VAL A 6 8.08 26.18 -45.19
C VAL A 6 7.03 25.09 -45.15
N ASP A 7 7.45 23.83 -45.02
CA ASP A 7 6.57 22.74 -44.63
C ASP A 7 6.73 22.52 -43.12
N HIS A 8 5.71 22.92 -42.35
CA HIS A 8 5.65 22.70 -40.90
C HIS A 8 5.10 21.30 -40.63
N GLY A 9 5.95 20.30 -40.83
CA GLY A 9 5.71 18.94 -40.35
C GLY A 9 5.96 18.84 -38.84
N GLY A 10 5.01 18.23 -38.13
CA GLY A 10 5.27 17.60 -36.84
C GLY A 10 4.95 18.44 -35.61
N GLY A 11 3.66 18.52 -35.26
CA GLY A 11 3.25 18.80 -33.89
C GLY A 11 3.68 17.65 -32.98
N VAL A 12 4.84 17.80 -32.34
CA VAL A 12 5.21 17.06 -31.13
C VAL A 12 5.71 18.11 -30.15
N SER A 13 4.75 18.69 -29.42
CA SER A 13 5.06 19.48 -28.23
C SER A 13 5.63 18.53 -27.19
N GLY A 14 6.97 18.49 -27.11
CA GLY A 14 7.73 17.76 -26.11
C GLY A 14 7.58 18.33 -24.70
N HIS A 15 6.37 18.39 -24.18
CA HIS A 15 6.10 18.73 -22.78
C HIS A 15 6.09 17.49 -21.87
N ASP A 16 6.14 16.28 -22.42
CA ASP A 16 6.08 15.02 -21.65
C ASP A 16 7.44 14.52 -21.12
N ALA A 17 8.55 15.24 -21.38
CA ALA A 17 9.89 14.78 -21.01
C ALA A 17 10.33 15.15 -19.58
N LEU A 18 9.53 15.91 -18.82
CA LEU A 18 9.86 16.36 -17.46
C LEU A 18 8.73 16.11 -16.45
N MET A 19 8.07 14.97 -16.55
CA MET A 19 7.37 14.43 -15.39
C MET A 19 8.31 13.39 -14.78
N GLY A 20 8.79 13.64 -13.55
CA GLY A 20 9.39 12.60 -12.72
C GLY A 20 8.46 11.38 -12.66
N PRO A 21 8.94 10.18 -12.24
CA PRO A 21 8.17 8.95 -12.38
C PRO A 21 6.74 9.16 -11.85
N GLN A 22 5.79 9.26 -12.77
CA GLN A 22 4.39 9.45 -12.42
C GLN A 22 3.99 8.18 -11.69
N ILE A 23 3.86 8.27 -10.37
CA ILE A 23 3.39 7.13 -9.58
C ILE A 23 1.98 6.85 -10.09
N ARG A 24 1.84 5.77 -10.85
CA ARG A 24 0.54 5.37 -11.39
C ARG A 24 -0.36 5.09 -10.20
N ASN A 25 -1.57 5.64 -10.19
CA ASN A 25 -2.51 5.49 -9.06
C ASN A 25 -2.68 4.02 -8.61
N HIS A 26 -2.63 3.08 -9.55
CA HIS A 26 -2.66 1.65 -9.28
C HIS A 26 -1.46 1.13 -8.47
N ASP A 27 -0.24 1.63 -8.74
CA ASP A 27 0.96 1.24 -7.99
C ASP A 27 0.92 1.82 -6.56
N MET A 28 0.39 3.04 -6.43
CA MET A 28 0.16 3.67 -5.12
C MET A 28 -0.89 2.94 -4.30
N GLN A 29 -1.99 2.52 -4.92
CA GLN A 29 -3.04 1.75 -4.26
C GLN A 29 -2.52 0.41 -3.74
N LYS A 30 -1.77 -0.34 -4.55
CA LYS A 30 -1.14 -1.60 -4.11
C LYS A 30 -0.17 -1.41 -2.96
N ALA A 31 0.66 -0.37 -3.00
CA ALA A 31 1.58 -0.05 -1.90
C ALA A 31 0.82 0.31 -0.62
N ALA A 32 -0.28 1.06 -0.74
CA ALA A 32 -1.13 1.44 0.39
C ALA A 32 -1.85 0.24 1.02
N GLU A 33 -2.36 -0.69 0.20
CA GLU A 33 -2.95 -1.96 0.67
C GLU A 33 -1.91 -2.83 1.39
N GLN A 34 -0.69 -2.94 0.86
CA GLN A 34 0.40 -3.65 1.53
C GLN A 34 0.78 -3.01 2.87
N PHE A 35 0.81 -1.68 2.92
CA PHE A 35 1.05 -0.95 4.17
C PHE A 35 -0.03 -1.25 5.21
N GLU A 36 -1.31 -1.19 4.83
CA GLU A 36 -2.43 -1.54 5.72
C GLU A 36 -2.33 -2.99 6.21
N ALA A 37 -1.95 -3.93 5.36
CA ALA A 37 -1.73 -5.33 5.76
C ALA A 37 -0.59 -5.49 6.79
N ILE A 38 0.53 -4.76 6.63
CA ILE A 38 1.63 -4.75 7.60
C ILE A 38 1.19 -4.14 8.92
N PHE A 39 0.45 -3.03 8.86
CA PHE A 39 -0.08 -2.37 10.06
C PHE A 39 -1.01 -3.30 10.84
N LEU A 40 -1.95 -3.97 10.15
CA LEU A 40 -2.87 -4.93 10.77
C LEU A 40 -2.13 -6.11 11.40
N ARG A 41 -1.11 -6.66 10.73
CA ARG A 41 -0.24 -7.71 11.30
C ARG A 41 0.41 -7.25 12.60
N ASN A 42 0.99 -6.06 12.61
CA ASN A 42 1.66 -5.53 13.80
C ASN A 42 0.65 -5.30 14.93
N MET A 43 -0.53 -4.76 14.62
CA MET A 43 -1.59 -4.56 15.61
C MET A 43 -2.03 -5.89 16.23
N LEU A 44 -2.36 -6.89 15.41
CA LEU A 44 -2.78 -8.21 15.90
C LEU A 44 -1.67 -8.90 16.71
N LYS A 45 -0.41 -8.77 16.27
CA LYS A 45 0.75 -9.32 16.99
C LYS A 45 0.88 -8.70 18.39
N GLU A 46 0.79 -7.38 18.52
CA GLU A 46 0.88 -6.72 19.84
C GLU A 46 -0.34 -7.02 20.72
N MET A 47 -1.54 -7.15 20.16
CA MET A 47 -2.72 -7.62 20.90
C MET A 47 -2.51 -9.03 21.48
N ARG A 48 -1.96 -9.95 20.69
CA ARG A 48 -1.68 -11.32 21.15
C ARG A 48 -0.60 -11.37 22.20
N LYS A 49 0.50 -10.66 21.98
CA LYS A 49 1.58 -10.54 22.95
C LYS A 49 1.08 -9.98 24.29
N THR A 50 0.14 -9.04 24.26
CA THR A 50 -0.49 -8.51 25.47
C THR A 50 -1.33 -9.59 26.17
N ASN A 51 -2.09 -10.39 25.43
CA ASN A 51 -2.86 -11.51 26.01
C ASN A 51 -1.95 -12.60 26.60
N GLU A 52 -0.80 -12.88 25.98
CA GLU A 52 0.19 -13.84 26.49
C GLU A 52 0.73 -13.47 27.88
N ILE A 53 0.79 -12.17 28.22
CA ILE A 53 1.23 -11.71 29.55
C ILE A 53 0.26 -12.15 30.66
N PHE A 54 -1.02 -12.31 30.32
CA PHE A 54 -2.06 -12.76 31.25
C PHE A 54 -2.23 -14.29 31.26
N ASP A 55 -1.55 -14.99 30.35
CA ASP A 55 -1.70 -16.42 30.18
C ASP A 55 -0.75 -17.19 31.10
N SER A 56 -1.21 -18.32 31.62
CA SER A 56 -0.41 -19.13 32.55
C SER A 56 0.72 -19.84 31.79
N LYS A 57 1.93 -19.89 32.37
CA LYS A 57 3.11 -20.53 31.74
C LYS A 57 2.91 -22.01 31.39
N ASP A 58 1.95 -22.67 32.01
CA ASP A 58 1.61 -24.09 31.79
C ASP A 58 0.46 -24.30 30.80
N ASN A 59 0.02 -23.27 30.06
CA ASN A 59 -1.06 -23.41 29.09
C ASN A 59 -0.60 -24.15 27.81
N PRO A 60 -1.10 -25.37 27.52
CA PRO A 60 -0.71 -26.13 26.33
C PRO A 60 -1.15 -25.46 25.01
N PHE A 61 -2.09 -24.51 25.07
CA PHE A 61 -2.49 -23.67 23.93
C PHE A 61 -1.49 -22.55 23.61
N ASN A 62 -0.51 -22.31 24.49
CA ASN A 62 0.53 -21.30 24.30
C ASN A 62 1.89 -21.93 23.94
N SER A 63 1.90 -22.98 23.12
CA SER A 63 3.13 -23.59 22.61
C SER A 63 3.69 -22.81 21.40
N ASP A 64 5.01 -22.90 21.16
CA ASP A 64 5.67 -22.27 20.01
C ASP A 64 5.05 -22.67 18.67
N SER A 65 4.72 -23.95 18.50
CA SER A 65 4.10 -24.47 17.28
C SER A 65 2.71 -23.89 17.03
N VAL A 66 1.92 -23.71 18.09
CA VAL A 66 0.60 -23.07 17.99
C VAL A 66 0.76 -21.60 17.61
N ARG A 67 1.68 -20.85 18.27
CA ARG A 67 1.96 -19.45 17.92
C ARG A 67 2.38 -19.27 16.47
N MET A 68 3.24 -20.15 15.96
CA MET A 68 3.68 -20.13 14.56
C MET A 68 2.50 -20.31 13.59
N MET A 69 1.65 -21.31 13.84
CA MET A 69 0.45 -21.56 13.02
C MET A 69 -0.53 -20.38 13.07
N GLN A 70 -0.74 -19.81 14.26
CA GLN A 70 -1.56 -18.63 14.46
C GLN A 70 -1.03 -17.40 13.71
N GLY A 71 0.29 -17.23 13.67
CA GLY A 71 0.94 -16.16 12.90
C GLY A 71 0.67 -16.27 11.41
N PHE A 72 0.82 -17.47 10.83
CA PHE A 72 0.52 -17.67 9.40
C PHE A 72 -0.95 -17.42 9.05
N TYR A 73 -1.86 -17.85 9.92
CA TYR A 73 -3.28 -17.59 9.76
C TYR A 73 -3.58 -16.08 9.76
N ASP A 74 -3.01 -15.36 10.73
CA ASP A 74 -3.18 -13.91 10.84
C ASP A 74 -2.59 -13.16 9.64
N ASP A 75 -1.47 -13.63 9.09
CA ASP A 75 -0.86 -13.03 7.91
C ASP A 75 -1.80 -13.07 6.71
N GLN A 76 -2.45 -14.22 6.48
CA GLN A 76 -3.44 -14.38 5.40
C GLN A 76 -4.69 -13.56 5.67
N LEU A 77 -5.17 -13.53 6.91
CA LEU A 77 -6.31 -12.72 7.32
C LEU A 77 -6.04 -11.23 7.09
N CYS A 78 -4.90 -10.71 7.53
CA CYS A 78 -4.53 -9.31 7.36
C CYS A 78 -4.41 -8.90 5.89
N ASN A 79 -3.83 -9.78 5.06
CA ASN A 79 -3.77 -9.54 3.61
C ASN A 79 -5.17 -9.46 2.99
N THR A 80 -6.07 -10.37 3.39
CA THR A 80 -7.45 -10.39 2.90
C THR A 80 -8.21 -9.13 3.34
N LEU A 81 -8.09 -8.75 4.62
CA LEU A 81 -8.73 -7.55 5.16
C LEU A 81 -8.24 -6.29 4.47
N ALA A 82 -6.93 -6.13 4.27
CA ALA A 82 -6.39 -4.95 3.58
C ALA A 82 -6.89 -4.84 2.13
N GLN A 83 -6.98 -5.96 1.40
CA GLN A 83 -7.53 -5.99 0.04
C GLN A 83 -9.04 -5.69 -0.01
N GLN A 84 -9.78 -6.00 1.05
CA GLN A 84 -11.22 -5.75 1.16
C GLN A 84 -11.55 -4.38 1.77
N HIS A 85 -10.60 -3.45 1.81
CA HIS A 85 -10.75 -2.13 2.45
C HIS A 85 -11.05 -2.22 3.96
N GLY A 86 -10.33 -3.10 4.67
CA GLY A 86 -10.61 -3.50 6.05
C GLY A 86 -10.84 -2.35 7.04
N ILE A 87 -9.82 -1.51 7.29
CA ILE A 87 -9.93 -0.36 8.21
C ILE A 87 -9.82 0.99 7.49
N GLY A 88 -9.46 0.99 6.20
CA GLY A 88 -9.53 2.15 5.33
C GLY A 88 -8.28 3.04 5.35
N ILE A 89 -7.18 2.56 5.94
CA ILE A 89 -5.89 3.28 5.93
C ILE A 89 -5.36 3.39 4.51
N ALA A 90 -5.46 2.34 3.69
CA ALA A 90 -4.99 2.38 2.31
C ALA A 90 -5.72 3.47 1.50
N ALA A 91 -7.04 3.55 1.67
CA ALA A 91 -7.87 4.58 1.02
C ALA A 91 -7.49 6.00 1.48
N MET A 92 -7.19 6.17 2.76
CA MET A 92 -6.72 7.46 3.30
C MET A 92 -5.37 7.87 2.72
N ILE A 93 -4.41 6.94 2.64
CA ILE A 93 -3.08 7.16 2.05
C ILE A 93 -3.22 7.59 0.59
N VAL A 94 -3.99 6.84 -0.21
CA VAL A 94 -4.24 7.15 -1.62
C VAL A 94 -4.86 8.54 -1.74
N LYS A 95 -5.89 8.87 -0.95
CA LYS A 95 -6.57 10.17 -0.97
C LYS A 95 -5.61 11.34 -0.67
N GLN A 96 -4.75 11.20 0.33
CA GLN A 96 -3.82 12.26 0.73
C GLN A 96 -2.71 12.50 -0.30
N LEU A 97 -2.23 11.43 -0.94
CA LEU A 97 -1.15 11.51 -1.91
C LEU A 97 -1.66 11.88 -3.31
N SER A 98 -2.85 11.44 -3.70
CA SER A 98 -3.46 11.80 -4.99
C SER A 98 -3.93 13.27 -5.02
N GLY A 99 -4.37 13.81 -3.88
CA GLY A 99 -4.81 15.21 -3.76
C GLY A 99 -3.68 16.24 -3.86
N HIS A 100 -2.44 15.86 -3.50
CA HIS A 100 -1.27 16.73 -3.60
C HIS A 100 -0.72 16.86 -5.02
N HIS A 101 -0.95 15.86 -5.89
CA HIS A 101 -0.43 15.86 -7.26
C HIS A 101 -1.24 16.71 -8.25
N SER A 102 -2.40 17.24 -7.84
CA SER A 102 -3.31 18.02 -8.70
C SER A 102 -3.22 19.54 -8.49
N LYS A 103 -2.34 20.02 -7.60
CA LYS A 103 -2.10 21.45 -7.39
C LYS A 103 -0.62 21.76 -7.53
N GLY A 104 -0.18 21.89 -8.78
CA GLY A 104 1.13 22.36 -9.20
C GLY A 104 1.02 22.96 -10.59
#